data_AF-A0A9E3DGV7-F1
#
_entry.id   AF-A0A9E3DGV7-F1
#
_cell.length_a   1.000
_cell.length_b   1.000
_cell.length_c   1.000
_cell.angle_alpha   90.00
_cell.angle_beta   90.00
_cell.angle_gamma   90.00
#
_symmetry.space_group_name_H-M   'P 1'
#
loop_
_entity.id
_entity.type
_entity.pdbx_description
1 polymer ?
#
loop_
_entity_poly.entity_id
_entity_poly.type
_entity_poly.pdbx_seq_one_letter_code
_entity_poly.pdbx_strand_id
1 'polypeptide(L)'
;MMVDVTDVSLRDHHPKRGELRIYLGAAPGVGKTYAMLGEAHRRLERGTDVVAGVVETHGRSKTAELLEGIEFIPPHYVEYRGGTFAELDVPAVLERHPQVVLVDELAHTNTPGSKNAKRWQDVEELLDAGITVISTVNVQHLESLNDVVAQITGIEQKETIPDSIVRQAAQVELIDITPEALRRRLSHGNVYAPERIDAALSNYFRRGNLTALRELALLWLADQVDTALVKYRAENKITDMWEARERVVVA
;
A
#
# COMPACT_ATOMS: atom_id res chain seq x y z
N MET A 1 11.53 61.93 -9.96
CA MET A 1 12.30 60.67 -10.07
C MET A 1 11.53 59.63 -9.26
N MET A 2 10.66 58.87 -9.94
CA MET A 2 9.89 57.78 -9.34
C MET A 2 10.84 56.60 -9.13
N VAL A 3 10.92 56.09 -7.91
CA VAL A 3 11.64 54.86 -7.62
C VAL A 3 10.63 53.73 -7.84
N ASP A 4 10.91 52.93 -8.87
CA ASP A 4 10.13 51.75 -9.24
C ASP A 4 10.30 50.68 -8.16
N VAL A 5 9.19 50.25 -7.56
CA VAL A 5 9.17 49.19 -6.56
C VAL A 5 9.14 47.88 -7.34
N THR A 6 10.33 47.31 -7.57
CA THR A 6 10.46 46.01 -8.22
C THR A 6 9.82 44.91 -7.37
N ASP A 7 8.62 44.53 -7.80
CA ASP A 7 8.04 43.18 -7.85
C ASP A 7 8.93 42.08 -7.25
N VAL A 8 8.72 41.80 -5.96
CA VAL A 8 9.20 40.58 -5.33
C VAL A 8 8.28 39.46 -5.79
N SER A 9 8.66 38.81 -6.88
CA SER A 9 8.06 37.54 -7.33
C SER A 9 8.09 36.55 -6.16
N LEU A 10 6.95 36.37 -5.52
CA LEU A 10 6.64 35.25 -4.64
C LEU A 10 6.73 33.99 -5.49
N ARG A 11 7.92 33.37 -5.54
CA ARG A 11 8.02 31.98 -5.97
C ARG A 11 7.32 31.17 -4.90
N ASP A 12 6.09 30.75 -5.19
CA ASP A 12 5.38 29.72 -4.43
C ASP A 12 6.31 28.51 -4.27
N HIS A 13 7.02 28.45 -3.15
CA HIS A 13 7.73 27.27 -2.70
C HIS A 13 6.66 26.30 -2.18
N HIS A 14 5.85 25.77 -3.09
CA HIS A 14 5.11 24.58 -2.75
C HIS A 14 6.16 23.50 -2.44
N PRO A 15 6.15 22.93 -1.22
CA PRO A 15 7.04 21.82 -0.90
C PRO A 15 6.83 20.73 -1.94
N LYS A 16 7.92 20.08 -2.36
CA LYS A 16 7.81 18.96 -3.29
C LYS A 16 6.92 17.91 -2.63
N ARG A 17 5.86 17.52 -3.33
CA ARG A 17 4.97 16.44 -2.91
C ARG A 17 5.79 15.18 -2.56
N GLY A 18 5.42 14.53 -1.48
CA GLY A 18 6.02 13.30 -1.00
C GLY A 18 5.81 12.14 -1.97
N GLU A 19 6.61 11.08 -1.82
CA GLU A 19 6.51 9.89 -2.65
C GLU A 19 5.66 8.82 -1.97
N LEU A 20 4.79 8.16 -2.74
CA LEU A 20 4.08 6.96 -2.29
C LEU A 20 4.85 5.72 -2.76
N ARG A 21 5.21 4.84 -1.81
CA ARG A 21 5.79 3.52 -2.07
C ARG A 21 4.82 2.46 -1.56
N ILE A 22 4.48 1.48 -2.41
CA ILE A 22 3.47 0.47 -2.09
C ILE A 22 4.07 -0.93 -2.14
N TYR A 23 3.88 -1.70 -1.08
CA TYR A 23 4.03 -3.15 -1.12
C TYR A 23 2.69 -3.79 -1.49
N LEU A 24 2.61 -4.32 -2.71
CA LEU A 24 1.45 -5.03 -3.24
C LEU A 24 1.54 -6.51 -2.90
N GLY A 25 0.43 -7.15 -2.55
CA GLY A 25 0.38 -8.60 -2.31
C GLY A 25 -0.81 -9.27 -2.96
N ALA A 26 -0.64 -10.52 -3.37
CA ALA A 26 -1.72 -11.32 -3.93
C ALA A 26 -2.80 -11.68 -2.88
N ALA A 27 -2.42 -11.79 -1.61
CA ALA A 27 -3.32 -12.21 -0.54
C ALA A 27 -2.84 -11.72 0.84
N PRO A 28 -3.71 -11.76 1.88
CA PRO A 28 -3.29 -11.60 3.26
C PRO A 28 -2.23 -12.65 3.66
N GLY A 29 -1.27 -12.26 4.50
CA GLY A 29 -0.24 -13.17 5.02
C GLY A 29 0.99 -13.39 4.13
N VAL A 30 1.04 -12.80 2.92
CA VAL A 30 2.22 -12.91 2.04
C VAL A 30 3.47 -12.24 2.62
N GLY A 31 3.30 -11.24 3.49
CA GLY A 31 4.40 -10.60 4.22
C GLY A 31 4.58 -9.10 3.98
N LYS A 32 3.59 -8.40 3.40
CA LYS A 32 3.67 -6.97 3.08
C LYS A 32 4.14 -6.10 4.25
N THR A 33 3.47 -6.17 5.41
CA THR A 33 3.85 -5.41 6.61
C THR A 33 5.26 -5.75 7.09
N TYR A 34 5.67 -7.02 7.01
CA TYR A 34 7.04 -7.44 7.36
C TYR A 34 8.08 -6.82 6.42
N ALA A 35 7.80 -6.79 5.12
CA ALA A 35 8.66 -6.14 4.13
C ALA A 35 8.74 -4.62 4.33
N MET A 36 7.60 -3.97 4.60
CA MET A 36 7.50 -2.55 4.93
C MET A 36 8.34 -2.19 6.15
N LEU A 37 8.22 -2.94 7.25
CA LEU A 37 9.02 -2.71 8.46
C LEU A 37 10.52 -2.99 8.20
N GLY A 38 10.85 -4.01 7.41
CA GLY A 38 12.24 -4.25 7.01
C GLY A 38 12.85 -3.10 6.20
N GLU A 39 12.07 -2.43 5.35
CA GLU A 39 12.50 -1.21 4.66
C GLU A 39 12.62 -0.01 5.61
N ALA A 40 11.71 0.11 6.59
CA ALA A 40 11.80 1.15 7.61
C ALA A 40 13.11 1.06 8.40
N HIS A 41 13.50 -0.12 8.85
CA HIS A 41 14.78 -0.35 9.52
C HIS A 41 15.97 0.03 8.64
N ARG A 42 16.00 -0.40 7.37
CA ARG A 42 17.07 -0.01 6.43
C ARG A 42 17.17 1.49 6.20
N ARG A 43 16.08 2.25 6.36
CA ARG A 43 16.04 3.70 6.24
C ARG A 43 16.51 4.38 7.52
N LEU A 44 16.06 3.89 8.68
CA LEU A 44 16.53 4.33 10.00
C LEU A 44 18.04 4.13 10.16
N GLU A 45 18.57 2.98 9.74
CA GLU A 45 20.02 2.68 9.74
C GLU A 45 20.84 3.67 8.91
N ARG A 46 20.22 4.33 7.92
CA ARG A 46 20.85 5.37 7.08
C ARG A 46 20.58 6.79 7.61
N GLY A 47 19.93 6.93 8.76
CA GLY A 47 19.60 8.21 9.37
C GLY A 47 18.38 8.91 8.76
N THR A 48 17.50 8.18 8.04
CA THR A 48 16.22 8.74 7.60
C THR A 48 15.27 8.85 8.80
N ASP A 49 14.56 9.97 8.92
CA ASP A 49 13.51 10.15 9.93
C ASP A 49 12.24 9.36 9.54
N VAL A 50 11.97 8.26 10.24
CA VAL A 50 10.87 7.35 9.94
C VAL A 50 10.00 7.16 11.18
N VAL A 51 8.69 7.31 11.00
CA VAL A 51 7.69 7.02 12.03
C VAL A 51 6.65 6.02 11.54
N ALA A 52 6.06 5.26 12.45
CA ALA A 52 4.90 4.41 12.20
C ALA A 52 3.62 5.17 12.57
N GLY A 53 2.71 5.34 11.61
CA GLY A 53 1.39 5.95 11.85
C GLY A 53 0.32 4.89 12.11
N VAL A 54 0.23 3.90 11.21
CA VAL A 54 -0.63 2.71 11.42
C VAL A 54 0.08 1.49 10.86
N VAL A 55 0.24 0.47 11.70
CA VAL A 55 0.92 -0.79 11.35
C VAL A 55 0.12 -1.96 11.91
N GLU A 56 -0.30 -2.85 11.03
CA GLU A 56 -1.17 -3.98 11.37
C GLU A 56 -0.35 -5.25 11.59
N THR A 57 -0.02 -5.52 12.85
CA THR A 57 0.75 -6.72 13.22
C THR A 57 -0.11 -7.99 13.11
N HIS A 58 -1.44 -7.87 13.19
CA HIS A 58 -2.40 -8.98 13.26
C HIS A 58 -1.99 -10.09 14.25
N GLY A 59 -1.45 -9.70 15.40
CA GLY A 59 -1.03 -10.63 16.46
C GLY A 59 0.25 -11.43 16.15
N ARG A 60 1.01 -11.06 15.12
CA ARG A 60 2.25 -11.76 14.74
C ARG A 60 3.43 -11.22 15.55
N SER A 61 3.95 -12.02 16.47
CA SER A 61 5.07 -11.63 17.35
C SER A 61 6.27 -11.09 16.58
N LYS A 62 6.71 -11.79 15.53
CA LYS A 62 7.82 -11.36 14.67
C LYS A 62 7.58 -10.02 13.97
N THR A 63 6.34 -9.67 13.68
CA THR A 63 5.99 -8.37 13.09
C THR A 63 5.97 -7.29 14.18
N ALA A 64 5.49 -7.62 15.37
CA ALA A 64 5.54 -6.72 16.53
C ALA A 64 6.97 -6.42 16.97
N GLU A 65 7.86 -7.42 17.00
CA GLU A 65 9.29 -7.26 17.26
C GLU A 65 9.96 -6.30 16.27
N LEU A 66 9.56 -6.35 14.98
CA LEU A 66 10.07 -5.40 13.98
C LEU A 66 9.54 -3.98 14.13
N LEU A 67 8.50 -3.75 14.93
CA LEU A 67 8.05 -2.40 15.24
C LEU A 67 8.93 -1.75 16.32
N GLU A 68 9.64 -2.55 17.12
CA GLU A 68 10.59 -2.03 18.10
C GLU A 68 11.70 -1.23 17.41
N GLY A 69 12.02 -0.07 17.98
CA GLY A 69 13.02 0.85 17.41
C GLY A 69 12.49 1.80 16.33
N ILE A 70 11.20 1.70 15.96
CA ILE A 70 10.52 2.67 15.10
C ILE A 70 9.66 3.58 15.98
N GLU A 71 9.82 4.90 15.87
CA GLU A 71 8.97 5.86 16.58
C GLU A 71 7.51 5.67 16.14
N PHE A 72 6.57 5.61 17.08
CA PHE A 72 5.16 5.35 16.81
C PHE A 72 4.30 6.56 17.18
N ILE A 73 3.47 7.02 16.25
CA ILE A 73 2.48 8.07 16.48
C ILE A 73 1.21 7.41 17.01
N PRO A 74 0.73 7.80 18.22
CA PRO A 74 -0.49 7.23 18.77
C PRO A 74 -1.69 7.40 17.83
N PRO A 75 -2.59 6.40 17.76
CA PRO A 75 -3.74 6.49 16.89
C PRO A 75 -4.75 7.53 17.39
N HIS A 76 -5.50 8.09 16.45
CA HIS A 76 -6.70 8.85 16.75
C HIS A 76 -7.86 7.88 16.98
N TYR A 77 -8.59 8.04 18.09
CA TYR A 77 -9.71 7.17 18.41
C TYR A 77 -11.04 7.80 17.99
N VAL A 78 -11.81 7.07 17.18
CA VAL A 78 -13.12 7.49 16.67
C VAL A 78 -14.22 6.62 17.29
N GLU A 79 -15.24 7.27 17.86
CA GLU A 79 -16.42 6.58 18.39
C GLU A 79 -17.47 6.36 17.29
N TYR A 80 -17.91 5.11 17.11
CA TYR A 80 -18.96 4.77 16.16
C TYR A 80 -19.81 3.59 16.65
N ARG A 81 -21.14 3.74 16.62
CA ARG A 81 -22.10 2.69 17.04
C ARG A 81 -21.80 2.05 18.41
N GLY A 82 -21.30 2.85 19.36
CA GLY A 82 -20.97 2.40 20.71
C GLY A 82 -19.65 1.63 20.85
N GLY A 83 -18.83 1.58 19.79
CA GLY A 83 -17.45 1.10 19.83
C GLY A 83 -16.46 2.24 19.60
N THR A 84 -15.19 2.00 19.99
CA THR A 84 -14.07 2.92 19.77
C THR A 84 -13.08 2.24 18.84
N PHE A 85 -12.72 2.92 17.75
CA PHE A 85 -11.85 2.41 16.70
C PHE A 85 -10.61 3.28 16.57
N ALA A 86 -9.45 2.64 16.41
CA ALA A 86 -8.18 3.33 16.18
C ALA A 86 -8.03 3.65 14.69
N GLU A 87 -7.68 4.89 14.37
CA GLU A 87 -7.40 5.38 13.03
C GLU A 87 -6.06 6.14 13.00
N LEU A 88 -5.57 6.38 11.78
CA LEU A 88 -4.38 7.20 11.56
C LEU A 88 -4.63 8.65 12.04
N ASP A 89 -3.77 9.16 12.92
CA ASP A 89 -3.81 10.55 13.37
C ASP A 89 -3.07 11.46 12.38
N VAL A 90 -3.71 11.79 11.25
CA VAL A 90 -3.13 12.65 10.20
C VAL A 90 -2.63 13.99 10.77
N PRO A 91 -3.39 14.72 11.61
CA PRO A 91 -2.89 15.94 12.26
C PRO A 91 -1.59 15.73 13.04
N ALA A 92 -1.48 14.67 13.84
CA ALA A 92 -0.26 14.40 14.61
C ALA A 92 0.93 14.05 13.71
N VAL A 93 0.71 13.31 12.61
CA VAL A 93 1.78 13.05 11.62
C VAL A 93 2.23 14.35 10.95
N LEU A 94 1.30 15.23 10.58
CA LEU A 94 1.62 16.52 9.96
C LEU A 94 2.37 17.44 10.92
N GLU A 95 2.00 17.45 12.21
CA GLU A 95 2.70 18.21 13.24
C GLU A 95 4.12 17.67 13.49
N ARG A 96 4.29 16.34 13.54
CA ARG A 96 5.60 15.69 13.69
C ARG A 96 6.50 15.85 12.45
N HIS A 97 5.89 15.99 11.27
CA HIS A 97 6.52 16.20 9.98
C HIS A 97 7.75 15.29 9.71
N PRO A 98 7.59 13.95 9.76
CA PRO A 98 8.67 13.01 9.49
C PRO A 98 9.08 13.04 8.01
N GLN A 99 10.27 12.51 7.68
CA GLN A 99 10.62 12.29 6.26
C GLN A 99 9.79 11.14 5.66
N VAL A 100 9.50 10.10 6.46
CA VAL A 100 8.73 8.93 6.03
C VAL A 100 7.74 8.51 7.11
N VAL A 101 6.52 8.17 6.72
CA VAL A 101 5.52 7.53 7.59
C VAL A 101 5.08 6.19 7.03
N LEU A 102 4.95 5.19 7.91
CA LEU A 102 4.39 3.87 7.59
C LEU A 102 2.88 3.86 7.81
N VAL A 103 2.12 3.47 6.78
CA VAL A 103 0.65 3.44 6.78
C VAL A 103 0.17 2.13 6.15
N ASP A 104 -0.16 1.13 6.96
CA ASP A 104 -0.72 -0.14 6.49
C ASP A 104 -2.15 -0.01 5.94
N GLU A 105 -2.53 -0.98 5.10
CA GLU A 105 -3.89 -1.16 4.58
C GLU A 105 -4.44 0.07 3.83
N LEU A 106 -3.78 0.44 2.71
CA LEU A 106 -4.14 1.63 1.92
C LEU A 106 -5.62 1.68 1.49
N ALA A 107 -6.25 0.52 1.30
CA ALA A 107 -7.64 0.39 0.89
C ALA A 107 -8.66 0.48 2.04
N HIS A 108 -8.21 0.64 3.28
CA HIS A 108 -9.06 0.72 4.48
C HIS A 108 -10.13 1.81 4.33
N THR A 109 -11.32 1.50 4.80
CA THR A 109 -12.42 2.44 4.92
C THR A 109 -12.41 3.01 6.34
N ASN A 110 -12.09 4.29 6.45
CA ASN A 110 -12.00 4.94 7.75
C ASN A 110 -13.34 4.88 8.48
N THR A 111 -13.25 4.78 9.80
CA THR A 111 -14.40 4.74 10.70
C THR A 111 -15.29 5.98 10.47
N PRO A 112 -16.63 5.82 10.30
CA PRO A 112 -17.52 6.97 10.11
C PRO A 112 -17.41 7.97 11.27
N GLY A 113 -17.21 9.24 10.93
CA GLY A 113 -16.82 10.30 11.88
C GLY A 113 -15.40 10.81 11.64
N SER A 114 -14.57 10.04 10.92
CA SER A 114 -13.27 10.50 10.40
C SER A 114 -13.42 11.61 9.37
N LYS A 115 -12.40 12.47 9.24
CA LYS A 115 -12.37 13.56 8.25
C LYS A 115 -12.50 13.03 6.82
N ASN A 116 -11.71 12.01 6.48
CA ASN A 116 -11.74 11.33 5.20
C ASN A 116 -12.44 9.98 5.30
N ALA A 117 -13.06 9.55 4.21
CA ALA A 117 -13.77 8.26 4.15
C ALA A 117 -12.82 7.07 3.90
N LYS A 118 -11.66 7.31 3.27
CA LYS A 118 -10.71 6.27 2.88
C LYS A 118 -9.31 6.64 3.33
N ARG A 119 -8.54 5.64 3.78
CA ARG A 119 -7.15 5.83 4.21
C ARG A 119 -6.24 6.35 3.10
N TRP A 120 -6.50 6.00 1.85
CA TRP A 120 -5.75 6.56 0.72
C TRP A 120 -5.92 8.09 0.60
N GLN A 121 -7.03 8.68 1.06
CA GLN A 121 -7.21 10.13 1.10
C GLN A 121 -6.37 10.77 2.21
N ASP A 122 -6.26 10.10 3.37
CA ASP A 122 -5.33 10.52 4.43
C ASP A 122 -3.88 10.51 3.93
N VAL A 123 -3.52 9.46 3.18
CA VAL A 123 -2.20 9.36 2.54
C VAL A 123 -1.97 10.49 1.54
N GLU A 124 -2.97 10.86 0.73
CA GLU A 124 -2.85 12.01 -0.18
C GLU A 124 -2.56 13.32 0.57
N GLU A 125 -3.19 13.57 1.72
CA GLU A 125 -2.89 14.75 2.56
C GLU A 125 -1.43 14.76 3.05
N LEU A 126 -0.91 13.60 3.47
CA LEU A 126 0.47 13.47 3.92
C LEU A 126 1.47 13.68 2.77
N LEU A 127 1.17 13.13 1.59
CA LEU A 127 1.98 13.33 0.39
C LEU A 127 1.98 14.80 -0.02
N ASP A 128 0.84 15.48 -0.01
CA ASP A 128 0.74 16.90 -0.36
C ASP A 128 1.50 17.81 0.63
N ALA A 129 1.69 17.37 1.87
CA ALA A 129 2.55 18.02 2.86
C ALA A 129 4.06 17.73 2.65
N GLY A 130 4.44 16.90 1.68
CA GLY A 130 5.83 16.55 1.38
C GLY A 130 6.36 15.34 2.16
N ILE A 131 5.50 14.62 2.89
CA ILE A 131 5.87 13.44 3.67
C ILE A 131 5.81 12.20 2.76
N THR A 132 6.88 11.42 2.71
CA THR A 132 6.88 10.15 1.97
C THR A 132 6.07 9.10 2.73
N VAL A 133 5.22 8.36 2.03
CA VAL A 133 4.39 7.30 2.64
C VAL A 133 4.82 5.95 2.12
N ILE A 134 5.10 5.00 3.01
CA ILE A 134 5.24 3.58 2.68
C ILE A 134 3.97 2.87 3.13
N SER A 135 3.31 2.18 2.21
CA SER A 135 2.02 1.55 2.46
C SER A 135 1.94 0.13 1.94
N THR A 136 0.87 -0.59 2.32
CA THR A 136 0.60 -1.95 1.87
C THR A 136 -0.82 -2.07 1.32
N VAL A 137 -0.98 -2.89 0.28
CA VAL A 137 -2.29 -3.17 -0.31
C VAL A 137 -2.33 -4.59 -0.87
N ASN A 138 -3.49 -5.25 -0.82
CA ASN A 138 -3.70 -6.51 -1.54
C ASN A 138 -4.41 -6.23 -2.87
N VAL A 139 -4.10 -7.04 -3.89
CA VAL A 139 -4.70 -6.98 -5.23
C VAL A 139 -6.23 -7.06 -5.20
N GLN A 140 -6.79 -7.76 -4.22
CA GLN A 140 -8.24 -7.91 -4.04
C GLN A 140 -8.99 -6.59 -3.81
N HIS A 141 -8.30 -5.54 -3.36
CA HIS A 141 -8.92 -4.26 -3.07
C HIS A 141 -8.93 -3.31 -4.27
N LEU A 142 -8.26 -3.68 -5.37
CA LEU A 142 -8.25 -2.85 -6.58
C LEU A 142 -9.65 -2.89 -7.21
N GLU A 143 -10.23 -1.71 -7.46
CA GLU A 143 -11.58 -1.59 -8.00
C GLU A 143 -11.74 -2.36 -9.32
N SER A 144 -10.75 -2.30 -10.21
CA SER A 144 -10.80 -3.00 -11.50
C SER A 144 -10.84 -4.53 -11.39
N LEU A 145 -10.45 -5.09 -10.24
CA LEU A 145 -10.32 -6.53 -10.02
C LEU A 145 -11.41 -7.11 -9.11
N ASN A 146 -12.29 -6.27 -8.55
CA ASN A 146 -13.27 -6.68 -7.54
C ASN A 146 -14.16 -7.84 -8.02
N ASP A 147 -14.74 -7.71 -9.21
CA ASP A 147 -15.66 -8.71 -9.78
C ASP A 147 -14.97 -10.06 -9.99
N VAL A 148 -13.77 -10.05 -10.57
CA VAL A 148 -13.00 -11.28 -10.83
C VAL A 148 -12.56 -11.94 -9.53
N VAL A 149 -12.14 -11.13 -8.54
CA VAL A 149 -11.77 -11.60 -7.20
C VAL A 149 -12.98 -12.21 -6.49
N ALA A 150 -14.16 -11.61 -6.59
CA ALA A 150 -15.39 -12.14 -6.02
C ALA A 150 -15.77 -13.48 -6.68
N GLN A 151 -15.60 -13.62 -7.99
CA GLN A 151 -15.82 -14.89 -8.70
C GLN A 151 -14.84 -15.99 -8.26
N ILE A 152 -13.57 -15.63 -8.04
CA ILE A 152 -12.53 -16.58 -7.58
C ILE A 152 -12.76 -17.01 -6.13
N THR A 153 -13.03 -16.04 -5.25
CA THR A 153 -13.03 -16.26 -3.79
C THR A 153 -14.41 -16.55 -3.21
N GLY A 154 -15.48 -16.19 -3.93
CA GLY A 154 -16.85 -16.19 -3.44
C GLY A 154 -17.13 -15.08 -2.42
N ILE A 155 -16.23 -14.11 -2.24
CA ILE A 155 -16.31 -13.06 -1.23
C ILE A 155 -16.24 -11.70 -1.90
N GLU A 156 -17.31 -10.93 -1.78
CA GLU A 156 -17.35 -9.53 -2.20
C GLU A 156 -16.42 -8.67 -1.33
N GLN A 157 -15.58 -7.87 -1.99
CA GLN A 157 -14.66 -6.97 -1.32
C GLN A 157 -15.34 -5.61 -1.13
N LYS A 158 -15.64 -5.26 0.12
CA LYS A 158 -16.29 -3.99 0.47
C LYS A 158 -15.33 -2.83 0.52
N GLU A 159 -14.08 -3.11 0.87
CA GLU A 159 -13.03 -2.11 0.94
C GLU A 159 -12.26 -2.09 -0.36
N THR A 160 -12.44 -1.00 -1.11
CA THR A 160 -11.80 -0.82 -2.41
C THR A 160 -10.92 0.42 -2.45
N ILE A 161 -10.02 0.44 -3.42
CA ILE A 161 -9.18 1.57 -3.79
C ILE A 161 -9.15 1.72 -5.32
N PRO A 162 -9.26 2.95 -5.85
CA PRO A 162 -9.12 3.17 -7.27
C PRO A 162 -7.71 2.79 -7.76
N ASP A 163 -7.65 2.05 -8.86
CA ASP A 163 -6.38 1.64 -9.49
C ASP A 163 -5.45 2.82 -9.76
N SER A 164 -6.02 3.99 -10.10
CA SER A 164 -5.28 5.21 -10.37
C SER A 164 -4.41 5.66 -9.19
N ILE A 165 -4.88 5.49 -7.96
CA ILE A 165 -4.12 5.85 -6.75
C ILE A 165 -2.88 4.96 -6.62
N VAL A 166 -3.04 3.65 -6.84
CA VAL A 166 -1.92 2.70 -6.75
C VAL A 166 -0.94 2.90 -7.91
N ARG A 167 -1.43 3.18 -9.12
CA ARG A 167 -0.60 3.42 -10.31
C ARG A 167 0.17 4.75 -10.26
N GLN A 168 -0.31 5.72 -9.49
CA GLN A 168 0.39 6.99 -9.27
C GLN A 168 1.55 6.87 -8.28
N ALA A 169 1.66 5.77 -7.54
CA ALA A 169 2.76 5.55 -6.63
C ALA A 169 4.12 5.59 -7.36
N ALA A 170 5.09 6.25 -6.73
CA ALA A 170 6.45 6.34 -7.24
C ALA A 170 7.10 4.95 -7.36
N GLN A 171 6.70 4.02 -6.49
CA GLN A 171 7.12 2.62 -6.56
C GLN A 171 6.00 1.68 -6.12
N VAL A 172 5.82 0.59 -6.85
CA VAL A 172 5.01 -0.56 -6.44
C VAL A 172 5.89 -1.81 -6.47
N GLU A 173 6.00 -2.52 -5.34
CA GLU A 173 6.79 -3.74 -5.19
C GLU A 173 5.88 -4.91 -4.82
N LEU A 174 5.91 -5.97 -5.62
CA LEU A 174 5.13 -7.18 -5.34
C LEU A 174 5.83 -8.05 -4.30
N ILE A 175 5.13 -8.31 -3.20
CA ILE A 175 5.51 -9.33 -2.22
C ILE A 175 4.87 -10.65 -2.61
N ASP A 176 5.67 -11.49 -3.27
CA ASP A 176 5.25 -12.77 -3.82
C ASP A 176 5.63 -13.96 -2.92
N ILE A 177 4.76 -14.95 -2.87
CA ILE A 177 4.96 -16.23 -2.17
C ILE A 177 4.14 -17.30 -2.89
N THR A 178 4.66 -18.52 -2.96
CA THR A 178 3.89 -19.60 -3.59
C THR A 178 2.63 -19.93 -2.77
N PRO A 179 1.53 -20.32 -3.42
CA PRO A 179 0.31 -20.75 -2.73
C PRO A 179 0.58 -21.80 -1.64
N GLU A 180 1.46 -22.77 -1.90
CA GLU A 180 1.80 -23.83 -0.95
C GLU A 180 2.57 -23.28 0.26
N ALA A 181 3.50 -22.36 0.04
CA ALA A 181 4.26 -21.74 1.11
C ALA A 181 3.37 -20.82 1.98
N LEU A 182 2.45 -20.08 1.36
CA LEU A 182 1.47 -19.29 2.10
C LEU A 182 0.56 -20.18 2.94
N ARG A 183 -0.01 -21.24 2.35
CA ARG A 183 -0.85 -22.20 3.09
C ARG A 183 -0.11 -22.84 4.26
N ARG A 184 1.14 -23.25 4.06
CA ARG A 184 2.00 -23.73 5.16
C ARG A 184 2.18 -22.67 6.24
N ARG A 185 2.46 -21.42 5.86
CA ARG A 185 2.62 -20.33 6.82
C ARG A 185 1.36 -20.13 7.67
N LEU A 186 0.18 -20.21 7.07
CA LEU A 186 -1.11 -20.12 7.76
C LEU A 186 -1.35 -21.31 8.70
N SER A 187 -1.04 -22.53 8.24
CA SER A 187 -1.28 -23.76 9.01
C SER A 187 -0.42 -23.87 10.27
N HIS A 188 0.73 -23.19 10.31
CA HIS A 188 1.61 -23.18 11.49
C HIS A 188 1.21 -22.11 12.52
N GLY A 189 -0.01 -21.55 12.44
CA GLY A 189 -0.60 -20.69 13.49
C GLY A 189 -0.13 -19.23 13.51
N ASN A 190 0.68 -18.81 12.54
CA ASN A 190 1.30 -17.47 12.56
C ASN A 190 0.44 -16.37 11.93
N VAL A 191 -0.83 -16.63 11.59
CA VAL A 191 -1.66 -15.67 10.82
C VAL A 191 -3.13 -15.64 11.24
N TYR A 192 -3.72 -16.73 11.74
CA TYR A 192 -5.11 -16.78 12.22
C TYR A 192 -5.21 -17.53 13.55
N ALA A 193 -6.25 -17.20 14.34
CA ALA A 193 -6.63 -17.97 15.51
C ALA A 193 -6.92 -19.43 15.11
N PRO A 194 -6.48 -20.44 15.89
CA PRO A 194 -6.54 -21.86 15.51
C PRO A 194 -7.92 -22.32 15.02
N GLU A 195 -8.99 -21.79 15.61
CA GLU A 195 -10.37 -22.18 15.32
C GLU A 195 -10.85 -21.68 13.94
N ARG A 196 -10.18 -20.67 13.36
CA ARG A 196 -10.52 -20.10 12.05
C ARG A 196 -9.60 -20.58 10.93
N ILE A 197 -8.51 -21.27 11.26
CA ILE A 197 -7.52 -21.71 10.27
C ILE A 197 -8.15 -22.66 9.25
N ASP A 198 -8.85 -23.70 9.68
CA ASP A 198 -9.40 -24.71 8.76
C ASP A 198 -10.48 -24.14 7.85
N ALA A 199 -11.35 -23.27 8.38
CA ALA A 199 -12.37 -22.58 7.59
C ALA A 199 -11.74 -21.60 6.58
N ALA A 200 -10.70 -20.87 6.98
CA ALA A 200 -9.98 -19.96 6.08
C ALA A 200 -9.24 -20.74 4.97
N LEU A 201 -8.53 -21.82 5.31
CA LEU A 201 -7.83 -22.72 4.39
C LEU A 201 -8.77 -23.43 3.42
N SER A 202 -9.99 -23.73 3.87
CA SER A 202 -11.01 -24.41 3.07
C SER A 202 -11.88 -23.46 2.25
N ASN A 203 -11.73 -22.13 2.38
CA ASN A 203 -12.48 -21.14 1.62
C ASN A 203 -11.52 -20.22 0.85
N TYR A 204 -11.20 -19.04 1.40
CA TYR A 204 -10.37 -18.05 0.73
C TYR A 204 -8.99 -18.59 0.34
N PHE A 205 -8.32 -19.34 1.23
CA PHE A 205 -6.94 -19.81 1.04
C PHE A 205 -6.83 -21.18 0.35
N ARG A 206 -7.81 -21.53 -0.48
CA ARG A 206 -7.70 -22.68 -1.40
C ARG A 206 -6.54 -22.44 -2.37
N ARG A 207 -5.83 -23.53 -2.74
CA ARG A 207 -4.70 -23.46 -3.69
C ARG A 207 -5.09 -22.78 -5.01
N GLY A 208 -6.26 -23.11 -5.55
CA GLY A 208 -6.79 -22.50 -6.78
C GLY A 208 -6.95 -20.99 -6.64
N ASN A 209 -7.65 -20.54 -5.59
CA ASN A 209 -7.87 -19.11 -5.33
C ASN A 209 -6.55 -18.35 -5.20
N LEU A 210 -5.61 -18.86 -4.41
CA LEU A 210 -4.31 -18.22 -4.23
C LEU A 210 -3.47 -18.18 -5.52
N THR A 211 -3.59 -19.21 -6.37
CA THR A 211 -2.92 -19.24 -7.68
C THR A 211 -3.49 -18.15 -8.58
N ALA A 212 -4.82 -18.05 -8.66
CA ALA A 212 -5.50 -17.05 -9.48
C ALA A 212 -5.25 -15.62 -8.98
N LEU A 213 -5.30 -15.38 -7.67
CA LEU A 213 -4.98 -14.07 -7.10
C LEU A 213 -3.52 -13.66 -7.34
N ARG A 214 -2.58 -14.61 -7.31
CA ARG A 214 -1.17 -14.37 -7.64
C ARG A 214 -1.00 -14.01 -9.11
N GLU A 215 -1.68 -14.72 -10.00
CA GLU A 215 -1.71 -14.41 -11.43
C GLU A 215 -2.28 -13.00 -11.68
N LEU A 216 -3.42 -12.65 -11.06
CA LEU A 216 -3.99 -11.30 -11.16
C LEU A 216 -3.01 -10.22 -10.69
N ALA A 217 -2.30 -10.45 -9.58
CA ALA A 217 -1.31 -9.49 -9.08
C ALA A 217 -0.14 -9.29 -10.05
N LEU A 218 0.33 -10.38 -10.68
CA LEU A 218 1.41 -10.33 -11.67
C LEU A 218 0.98 -9.64 -12.96
N LEU A 219 -0.21 -9.96 -13.47
CA LEU A 219 -0.78 -9.34 -14.68
C LEU A 219 -1.03 -7.84 -14.47
N TRP A 220 -1.61 -7.47 -13.33
CA TRP A 220 -1.85 -6.07 -13.00
C TRP A 220 -0.54 -5.27 -12.90
N LEU A 221 0.49 -5.84 -12.29
CA LEU A 221 1.80 -5.19 -12.20
C LEU A 221 2.48 -5.07 -13.57
N ALA A 222 2.37 -6.10 -14.42
CA ALA A 222 2.91 -6.04 -15.78
C ALA A 222 2.26 -4.90 -16.59
N ASP A 223 0.94 -4.77 -16.52
CA ASP A 223 0.18 -3.69 -17.17
C ASP A 223 0.57 -2.28 -16.65
N GLN A 224 0.90 -2.16 -15.36
CA GLN A 224 1.45 -0.92 -14.81
C GLN A 224 2.82 -0.58 -15.42
N VAL A 225 3.71 -1.56 -15.54
CA VAL A 225 5.06 -1.37 -16.12
C VAL A 225 4.95 -0.94 -17.58
N ASP A 226 4.05 -1.55 -18.35
CA ASP A 226 3.80 -1.18 -19.73
C ASP A 226 3.28 0.26 -19.85
N THR A 227 2.34 0.64 -18.99
CA THR A 227 1.82 2.02 -18.94
C THR A 227 2.93 3.04 -18.63
N ALA A 228 3.80 2.73 -17.65
CA ALA A 228 4.92 3.59 -17.29
C ALA A 228 5.95 3.71 -18.43
N LEU A 229 6.21 2.61 -19.15
CA LEU A 229 7.11 2.60 -20.29
C LEU A 229 6.56 3.43 -21.47
N VAL A 230 5.25 3.32 -21.74
CA VAL A 230 4.57 4.14 -22.76
C VAL A 230 4.67 5.63 -22.43
N LYS A 231 4.40 6.01 -21.16
CA LYS A 231 4.52 7.39 -20.70
C LYS A 231 5.96 7.91 -20.84
N TYR A 232 6.94 7.14 -20.39
CA TYR A 232 8.37 7.49 -20.51
C TYR A 232 8.78 7.67 -21.98
N ARG A 233 8.36 6.78 -22.88
CA ARG A 233 8.64 6.90 -24.32
C ARG A 233 8.04 8.17 -24.92
N ALA A 234 6.80 8.49 -24.57
CA ALA A 234 6.12 9.70 -25.04
C ALA A 234 6.84 10.98 -24.56
N GLU A 235 7.22 11.04 -23.28
CA GLU A 235 7.93 12.18 -22.68
C GLU A 235 9.35 12.35 -23.25
N ASN A 236 10.05 11.26 -23.54
CA ASN A 236 11.42 11.27 -24.03
C ASN A 236 11.54 11.17 -25.56
N LYS A 237 10.42 11.20 -26.30
CA LYS A 237 10.36 11.10 -27.77
C LYS A 237 11.15 9.91 -28.33
N ILE A 238 11.15 8.79 -27.61
CA ILE A 238 11.86 7.58 -28.02
C ILE A 238 10.99 6.84 -29.04
N THR A 239 11.44 6.82 -30.30
CA THR A 239 10.73 6.20 -31.44
C THR A 239 11.13 4.74 -31.69
N ASP A 240 12.23 4.28 -31.08
CA ASP A 240 12.79 2.95 -31.37
C ASP A 240 12.11 1.86 -30.52
N MET A 241 11.65 0.80 -31.20
CA MET A 241 11.00 -0.34 -30.54
C MET A 241 12.04 -1.21 -29.84
N TRP A 242 11.98 -1.26 -28.51
CA TRP A 242 12.58 -2.38 -27.78
C TRP A 242 11.62 -3.57 -27.94
N GLU A 243 12.02 -4.59 -28.71
CA GLU A 243 11.30 -5.87 -28.79
C GLU A 243 11.38 -6.61 -27.43
N ALA A 244 10.59 -6.20 -26.44
CA ALA A 244 10.20 -7.10 -25.36
C ALA A 244 9.09 -7.99 -25.92
N ARG A 245 9.51 -9.07 -26.58
CA ARG A 245 8.64 -10.00 -27.33
C ARG A 245 7.50 -10.56 -26.46
N GLU A 246 6.26 -10.24 -26.85
CA GLU A 246 5.21 -11.25 -26.86
C GLU A 246 5.55 -12.27 -27.97
N ARG A 247 5.73 -13.53 -27.58
CA ARG A 247 5.61 -14.66 -28.50
C ARG A 247 4.69 -15.69 -27.86
N VAL A 248 3.39 -15.53 -28.09
CA VAL A 248 2.49 -16.67 -28.05
C VAL A 248 2.56 -17.32 -29.44
N VAL A 249 3.34 -18.39 -29.56
CA VAL A 249 3.25 -19.29 -30.71
C VAL A 249 2.25 -20.38 -30.33
N VAL A 250 1.06 -20.34 -30.92
CA VAL A 250 0.16 -21.50 -30.94
C VAL A 250 0.55 -22.31 -32.17
N ALA A 251 1.03 -23.53 -31.95
CA ALA A 251 1.22 -24.55 -32.97
C ALA A 251 0.12 -25.61 -32.84
#